data_AF-A0A0G4KQS3-F1
#
_entry.id   AF-A0A0G4KQS3-F1
#
_cell.length_a   1.000
_cell.length_b   1.000
_cell.length_c   1.000
_cell.angle_alpha   90.00
_cell.angle_beta   90.00
_cell.angle_gamma   90.00
#
_symmetry.space_group_name_H-M   'P 1'
#
loop_
_entity.id
_entity.type
_entity.pdbx_description
1 polymer ?
#
loop_
_entity_poly.entity_id
_entity_poly.type
_entity_poly.pdbx_seq_one_letter_code
_entity_poly.pdbx_strand_id
1 'polypeptide(L)'
;MGSDLDYDHPEVVEDVINWGKWLAKEMPLKGIRFDAIKHYSTDFLRKFITTLDEEFGQGWFFVGEFWKDSLDDMTDYLARMGKKFSLFDAPLVYNFSQISKSEGADLRKVFDDTLVQKEPVNAV
;
A
#
# COMPACT_ATOMS: atom_id res chain seq x y z
N MET A 1 2.41 12.11 -18.82
CA MET A 1 1.50 12.27 -17.67
C MET A 1 0.50 13.34 -18.05
N GLY A 2 -0.79 13.03 -18.08
CA GLY A 2 -1.83 13.91 -18.65
C GLY A 2 -3.21 13.25 -18.82
N SER A 3 -3.47 12.14 -18.13
CA SER A 3 -4.77 11.47 -18.10
C SER A 3 -4.92 10.80 -16.73
N ASP A 4 -4.77 11.59 -15.67
CA ASP A 4 -4.98 11.11 -14.31
C ASP A 4 -6.48 10.80 -14.14
N LEU A 5 -6.78 9.63 -13.60
CA LEU A 5 -8.16 9.22 -13.39
C LEU A 5 -8.79 10.10 -12.31
N ASP A 6 -9.90 10.73 -12.66
CA ASP A 6 -10.69 11.53 -11.73
C ASP A 6 -11.57 10.61 -10.87
N TYR A 7 -11.09 10.30 -9.68
CA TYR A 7 -11.81 9.47 -8.70
C TYR A 7 -12.95 10.22 -7.97
N ASP A 8 -13.20 11.49 -8.31
CA ASP A 8 -14.41 12.19 -7.90
C ASP A 8 -15.53 12.01 -8.95
N HIS A 9 -15.19 11.58 -10.18
CA HIS A 9 -16.17 11.31 -11.22
C HIS A 9 -16.89 9.96 -10.96
N PRO A 10 -18.23 9.95 -10.79
CA PRO A 10 -18.96 8.76 -10.36
C PRO A 10 -18.83 7.58 -11.33
N GLU A 11 -18.81 7.83 -12.64
CA GLU A 11 -18.63 6.77 -13.64
C GLU A 11 -17.24 6.12 -13.57
N VAL A 12 -16.18 6.88 -13.28
CA VAL A 12 -14.83 6.34 -13.13
C VAL A 12 -14.77 5.46 -11.89
N VAL A 13 -15.36 5.92 -10.78
CA VAL A 13 -15.43 5.15 -9.54
C VAL A 13 -16.18 3.84 -9.75
N GLU A 14 -17.33 3.88 -10.43
CA GLU A 14 -18.13 2.70 -10.72
C GLU A 14 -17.40 1.70 -11.63
N ASP A 15 -16.80 2.19 -12.71
CA ASP A 15 -16.09 1.35 -13.69
C ASP A 15 -14.89 0.64 -13.05
N VAL A 16 -14.05 1.36 -12.29
CA VAL A 16 -12.88 0.76 -11.63
C VAL A 16 -13.30 -0.25 -10.56
N ILE A 17 -14.38 0.01 -9.81
CA ILE A 17 -14.93 -0.97 -8.86
C ILE A 17 -15.45 -2.21 -9.59
N ASN A 18 -16.16 -2.05 -10.70
CA ASN A 18 -16.65 -3.17 -11.50
C ASN A 18 -15.50 -4.00 -12.08
N TRP A 19 -14.43 -3.34 -12.52
CA TRP A 19 -13.19 -4.01 -12.92
C TRP A 19 -12.58 -4.83 -11.77
N GLY A 20 -12.51 -4.28 -10.56
CA GLY A 20 -12.03 -5.00 -9.38
C GLY A 20 -12.88 -6.24 -9.06
N LYS A 21 -14.21 -6.13 -9.15
CA LYS A 21 -15.13 -7.26 -8.95
C LYS A 21 -14.96 -8.33 -10.03
N TRP A 22 -14.81 -7.91 -11.28
CA TRP A 22 -14.53 -8.83 -12.39
C TRP A 22 -13.21 -9.58 -12.16
N LEU A 23 -12.15 -8.85 -11.78
CA LEU A 23 -10.83 -9.42 -11.49
C LEU A 23 -10.90 -10.50 -10.41
N ALA A 24 -11.65 -10.23 -9.33
CA ALA A 24 -11.85 -11.16 -8.22
C ALA A 24 -12.67 -12.42 -8.60
N LYS A 25 -13.54 -12.32 -9.62
CA LYS A 25 -14.33 -13.46 -10.12
C LYS A 25 -13.53 -14.34 -11.08
N GLU A 26 -12.77 -13.73 -11.97
CA GLU A 26 -12.04 -14.44 -13.02
C GLU A 26 -10.81 -15.16 -12.50
N MET A 27 -10.17 -14.61 -11.47
CA MET A 27 -8.93 -15.15 -10.94
C MET A 27 -9.04 -15.46 -9.44
N PRO A 28 -8.51 -16.60 -8.97
CA PRO A 28 -8.53 -16.98 -7.56
C PRO A 28 -7.47 -16.21 -6.74
N LEU A 29 -7.53 -14.87 -6.79
CA LEU A 29 -6.60 -13.99 -6.10
C LEU A 29 -6.80 -14.08 -4.58
N LYS A 30 -5.70 -13.87 -3.84
CA LYS A 30 -5.69 -13.76 -2.37
C LYS A 30 -5.21 -12.40 -1.89
N GLY A 31 -4.97 -11.48 -2.82
CA GLY A 31 -4.47 -10.16 -2.52
C GLY A 31 -4.18 -9.35 -3.76
N ILE A 32 -3.96 -8.04 -3.55
CA ILE A 32 -3.67 -7.07 -4.61
C ILE A 32 -2.54 -6.16 -4.16
N ARG A 33 -1.58 -5.93 -5.06
CA ARG A 33 -0.58 -4.86 -4.94
C ARG A 33 -1.07 -3.63 -5.69
N PHE A 34 -1.13 -2.51 -5.01
CA PHE A 34 -1.51 -1.22 -5.60
C PHE A 34 -0.27 -0.39 -5.93
N ASP A 35 -0.25 0.13 -7.16
CA ASP A 35 0.82 0.98 -7.68
C ASP A 35 0.60 2.45 -7.31
N ALA A 36 1.70 3.19 -7.10
CA ALA A 36 1.73 4.64 -6.99
C ALA A 36 0.67 5.26 -6.08
N ILE A 37 0.36 4.61 -4.95
CA ILE A 37 -0.77 4.97 -4.09
C ILE A 37 -0.68 6.35 -3.43
N LYS A 38 0.49 6.99 -3.49
CA LYS A 38 0.69 8.38 -3.06
C LYS A 38 -0.01 9.40 -3.97
N HIS A 39 -0.26 9.05 -5.22
CA HIS A 39 -0.91 9.90 -6.22
C HIS A 39 -2.38 9.51 -6.43
N TYR A 40 -2.90 8.65 -5.57
CA TYR A 40 -4.18 7.99 -5.71
C TYR A 40 -5.12 8.42 -4.58
N SER A 41 -6.42 8.52 -4.86
CA SER A 41 -7.40 8.87 -3.82
C SER A 41 -7.44 7.77 -2.75
N THR A 42 -7.03 8.12 -1.52
CA THR A 42 -7.04 7.21 -0.37
C THR A 42 -8.46 6.74 -0.05
N ASP A 43 -9.45 7.63 -0.19
CA ASP A 43 -10.84 7.31 0.11
C ASP A 43 -11.44 6.36 -0.94
N PHE A 44 -11.10 6.55 -2.21
CA PHE A 44 -11.44 5.58 -3.24
C PHE A 44 -10.78 4.22 -2.96
N LEU A 45 -9.49 4.18 -2.62
CA LEU A 45 -8.81 2.91 -2.35
C LEU A 45 -9.45 2.17 -1.15
N ARG A 46 -9.80 2.90 -0.09
CA ARG A 46 -10.55 2.34 1.06
C ARG A 46 -11.89 1.76 0.61
N LYS A 47 -12.64 2.49 -0.22
CA LYS A 47 -13.92 2.02 -0.77
C LYS A 47 -13.75 0.77 -1.63
N PHE A 48 -12.74 0.75 -2.49
CA PHE A 48 -12.42 -0.38 -3.36
C PHE A 48 -12.14 -1.65 -2.55
N ILE A 49 -11.24 -1.57 -1.57
CA ILE A 49 -10.90 -2.69 -0.68
C ILE A 49 -12.12 -3.17 0.11
N THR A 50 -12.89 -2.24 0.68
CA THR A 50 -14.10 -2.58 1.45
C THR A 50 -15.12 -3.31 0.58
N THR A 51 -15.29 -2.87 -0.67
CA THR A 51 -16.20 -3.52 -1.62
C THR A 51 -15.78 -4.96 -1.93
N LEU A 52 -14.48 -5.20 -2.12
CA LEU A 52 -13.98 -6.56 -2.38
C LEU A 52 -14.15 -7.48 -1.18
N ASP A 53 -13.87 -6.99 0.04
CA ASP A 53 -14.07 -7.74 1.28
C ASP A 53 -15.55 -8.11 1.50
N GLU A 54 -16.47 -7.18 1.22
CA GLU A 54 -17.92 -7.39 1.40
C GLU A 54 -18.51 -8.38 0.37
N GLU A 55 -18.09 -8.32 -0.90
CA GLU A 55 -18.66 -9.16 -1.96
C GLU A 55 -18.01 -10.54 -2.08
N PHE A 56 -16.71 -10.66 -1.80
CA PHE A 56 -15.94 -11.90 -2.02
C PHE A 56 -15.45 -12.55 -0.72
N GLY A 57 -15.75 -11.94 0.42
CA GLY A 57 -15.38 -12.44 1.74
C GLY A 57 -14.04 -11.91 2.25
N GLN A 58 -13.79 -12.15 3.53
CA GLN A 58 -12.58 -11.68 4.24
C GLN A 58 -11.36 -12.55 3.92
N GLY A 59 -10.16 -11.95 4.08
CA GLY A 59 -8.88 -12.65 3.94
C GLY A 59 -8.03 -12.18 2.77
N TRP A 60 -8.42 -11.08 2.12
CA TRP A 60 -7.58 -10.42 1.13
C TRP A 60 -6.36 -9.78 1.79
N PHE A 61 -5.21 -9.94 1.16
CA PHE A 61 -4.00 -9.21 1.51
C PHE A 61 -3.81 -8.03 0.55
N PHE A 62 -3.68 -6.82 1.10
CA PHE A 62 -3.48 -5.63 0.30
C PHE A 62 -2.17 -4.94 0.67
N VAL A 63 -1.37 -4.60 -0.34
CA VAL A 63 -0.12 -3.86 -0.16
C VAL A 63 -0.02 -2.72 -1.18
N GLY A 64 0.43 -1.55 -0.75
CA GLY A 64 0.60 -0.39 -1.61
C GLY A 64 2.04 0.09 -1.71
N GLU A 65 2.41 0.57 -2.89
CA GLU A 65 3.68 1.26 -3.11
C GLU A 65 3.55 2.75 -2.75
N PHE A 66 3.90 3.07 -1.51
CA PHE A 66 3.98 4.45 -1.01
C PHE A 66 5.45 4.88 -0.96
N TRP A 67 6.00 5.31 -2.10
CA TRP A 67 7.40 5.72 -2.16
C TRP A 67 7.59 7.15 -1.62
N LYS A 68 7.75 7.22 -0.29
CA LYS A 68 8.10 8.42 0.48
C LYS A 68 8.98 8.01 1.66
N ASP A 69 10.00 8.81 1.97
CA ASP A 69 10.95 8.51 3.05
C ASP A 69 10.47 9.01 4.42
N SER A 70 9.16 9.30 4.57
CA SER A 70 8.57 9.87 5.78
C SER A 70 7.67 8.84 6.45
N LEU A 71 8.14 8.29 7.58
CA LEU A 71 7.40 7.32 8.38
C LEU A 71 6.06 7.86 8.89
N ASP A 72 5.99 9.15 9.18
CA ASP A 72 4.76 9.77 9.70
C ASP A 72 3.68 9.76 8.62
N ASP A 73 4.01 10.12 7.38
CA ASP A 73 3.05 10.04 6.27
C ASP A 73 2.59 8.60 6.00
N MET A 74 3.51 7.62 6.09
CA MET A 74 3.18 6.20 5.94
C MET A 74 2.23 5.72 7.06
N THR A 75 2.52 6.13 8.30
CA THR A 75 1.71 5.78 9.48
C THR A 75 0.31 6.39 9.39
N ASP A 76 0.23 7.67 9.00
CA ASP A 76 -1.03 8.38 8.83
C ASP A 76 -1.87 7.78 7.69
N TYR A 77 -1.22 7.37 6.60
CA TYR A 77 -1.89 6.65 5.51
C TYR A 77 -2.48 5.31 6.00
N LEU A 78 -1.69 4.51 6.72
CA LEU A 78 -2.14 3.23 7.29
C LEU A 78 -3.29 3.43 8.29
N ALA A 79 -3.23 4.46 9.13
CA ALA A 79 -4.30 4.81 10.05
C ALA A 79 -5.60 5.16 9.29
N ARG A 80 -5.50 5.96 8.22
CA ARG A 80 -6.64 6.25 7.34
C ARG A 80 -7.18 4.98 6.69
N MET A 81 -6.34 4.01 6.33
CA MET A 81 -6.77 2.73 5.74
C MET A 81 -7.32 1.73 6.78
N GLY A 82 -7.44 2.12 8.06
CA GLY A 82 -7.95 1.26 9.12
C GLY A 82 -7.05 0.07 9.45
N LYS A 83 -5.75 0.16 9.12
CA LYS A 83 -4.73 -0.90 9.32
C LYS A 83 -5.07 -2.27 8.71
N LYS A 84 -5.99 -2.32 7.74
CA LYS A 84 -6.27 -3.50 6.89
C LYS A 84 -5.45 -3.51 5.60
N PHE A 85 -4.42 -2.66 5.54
CA PHE A 85 -3.60 -2.41 4.37
C PHE A 85 -2.14 -2.43 4.80
N SER A 86 -1.25 -2.87 3.92
CA SER A 86 0.19 -2.86 4.18
C SER A 86 0.91 -1.92 3.22
N LEU A 87 2.09 -1.43 3.61
CA LEU A 87 2.96 -0.65 2.74
C LEU A 87 4.30 -1.36 2.62
N PHE A 88 4.94 -1.20 1.46
CA PHE A 88 6.34 -1.60 1.33
C PHE A 88 7.22 -0.73 2.22
N ASP A 89 8.14 -1.35 2.95
CA ASP A 89 9.10 -0.66 3.81
C ASP A 89 10.26 -0.07 2.99
N ALA A 90 9.96 0.99 2.24
CA ALA A 90 10.96 1.73 1.48
C ALA A 90 12.12 2.23 2.37
N PRO A 91 11.90 2.78 3.59
CA PRO A 91 12.97 3.10 4.52
C PRO A 91 13.93 1.95 4.81
N LEU A 92 13.43 0.74 5.06
CA LEU A 92 14.27 -0.44 5.27
C LEU A 92 15.10 -0.80 4.02
N VAL A 93 14.53 -0.67 2.82
CA VAL A 93 15.28 -0.86 1.55
C VAL A 93 16.43 0.14 1.45
N TYR A 94 16.24 1.39 1.87
CA TYR A 94 17.32 2.37 1.92
C TYR A 94 18.39 2.00 2.95
N ASN A 95 18.01 1.53 4.13
CA ASN A 95 18.96 1.04 5.13
C ASN A 95 19.84 -0.09 4.55
N PHE A 96 19.23 -1.09 3.91
CA PHE A 96 19.98 -2.17 3.24
C PHE A 96 20.91 -1.64 2.14
N SER A 97 20.41 -0.70 1.31
CA SER A 97 21.20 -0.07 0.25
C SER A 97 22.41 0.68 0.80
N GLN A 98 22.26 1.42 1.91
CA GLN A 98 23.37 2.15 2.54
C GLN A 98 24.39 1.20 3.20
N ILE A 99 23.90 0.18 3.91
CA ILE A 99 24.74 -0.84 4.56
C ILE A 99 25.59 -1.58 3.52
N SER A 100 24.98 -2.00 2.40
CA SER A 100 25.68 -2.74 1.34
C SER A 100 26.85 -1.98 0.69
N LYS A 101 26.87 -0.65 0.82
CA LYS A 101 27.89 0.24 0.23
C LYS A 101 28.92 0.72 1.24
N SER A 102 28.79 0.34 2.51
CA SER A 102 29.60 0.85 3.61
C SER A 102 30.41 -0.28 4.25
N GLU A 103 31.75 -0.16 4.24
CA GLU A 103 32.60 -1.08 5.00
C GLU A 103 32.45 -0.82 6.51
N GLY A 104 32.22 -1.87 7.30
CA GLY A 104 32.09 -1.76 8.76
C GLY A 104 30.78 -1.13 9.25
N ALA A 105 29.71 -1.15 8.45
CA ALA A 105 28.40 -0.64 8.85
C ALA A 105 27.88 -1.30 10.15
N ASP A 106 27.23 -0.51 11.00
CA ASP A 106 26.64 -0.99 12.25
C ASP A 106 25.30 -1.71 11.98
N LEU A 107 25.35 -3.04 11.87
CA LEU A 107 24.17 -3.87 11.62
C LEU A 107 23.10 -3.80 12.71
N ARG A 108 23.42 -3.29 13.91
CA ARG A 108 22.42 -3.11 14.98
C ARG A 108 21.37 -2.06 14.61
N LYS A 109 21.69 -1.18 13.66
CA LYS A 109 20.84 -0.06 13.21
C LYS A 109 20.00 -0.38 11.97
N VAL A 110 20.00 -1.63 11.51
CA VAL A 110 19.32 -1.99 10.25
C VAL A 110 17.82 -1.69 10.25
N PHE A 111 17.19 -1.75 11.43
CA PHE A 111 15.77 -1.47 11.62
C PHE A 111 15.50 -0.07 12.21
N ASP A 112 16.51 0.79 12.33
CA ASP A 112 16.29 2.15 12.80
C ASP A 112 15.55 2.95 11.72
N ASP A 113 14.55 3.72 12.14
CA ASP A 113 13.75 4.57 11.27
C ASP A 113 13.07 3.82 10.10
N THR A 114 12.59 2.60 10.36
CA THR A 114 11.87 1.77 9.37
C THR A 114 10.38 1.63 9.66
N LEU A 115 9.60 1.31 8.63
CA LEU A 115 8.17 1.07 8.83
C LEU A 115 7.96 -0.17 9.71
N VAL A 116 8.72 -1.24 9.52
CA VAL A 116 8.60 -2.47 10.31
C VAL A 116 8.91 -2.23 11.80
N GLN A 117 9.73 -1.24 12.14
CA GLN A 117 9.97 -0.85 13.53
C GLN A 117 8.72 -0.21 14.17
N LYS A 118 7.96 0.59 13.41
CA LYS A 118 6.81 1.37 13.91
C LYS A 118 5.46 0.65 13.77
N GLU A 119 5.24 -0.01 12.63
CA GLU A 119 4.01 -0.67 12.22
C GLU A 119 4.29 -2.11 11.71
N PRO A 120 4.79 -3.02 12.57
CA PRO A 120 5.32 -4.33 12.16
C PRO A 120 4.30 -5.24 11.46
N VAL A 121 3.01 -5.05 11.70
CA VAL A 121 1.93 -5.86 11.09
C VAL A 121 1.57 -5.36 9.69
N ASN A 122 1.86 -4.10 9.39
CA ASN A 122 1.47 -3.42 8.15
C ASN A 122 2.67 -3.07 7.26
N ALA A 123 3.85 -3.61 7.58
CA ALA A 123 5.09 -3.44 6.83
C ALA A 123 5.42 -4.71 6.05
N VAL A 124 5.84 -4.54 4.78
CA VAL A 124 6.22 -5.62 3.85
C VAL A 124 7.57 -5.33 3.22
#